data_AF-A0A2W7A3X3-F1
#
_entry.id   AF-A0A2W7A3X3-F1
#
_cell.length_a   1.000
_cell.length_b   1.000
_cell.length_c   1.000
_cell.angle_alpha   90.00
_cell.angle_beta   90.00
_cell.angle_gamma   90.00
#
_symmetry.space_group_name_H-M   'P 1'
#
loop_
_entity.id
_entity.type
_entity.pdbx_description
1 polymer ?
#
loop_
_entity_poly.entity_id
_entity_poly.type
_entity_poly.pdbx_seq_one_letter_code
_entity_poly.pdbx_strand_id
1 'polypeptide(L)'
;MVTLSPDQLEELQVFLKEWLRHSGRTQADLRRALRAESIRMPVLLEELRRLHDEQGLRGVAERLCAIEALWQSEPDSLTQLDLDLDALLNEIREGRQTQG
;
A
#
# COMPACT_ATOMS: atom_id res chain seq x y z
N MET A 1 13.48 2.38 27.40
CA MET A 1 12.74 2.25 26.14
C MET A 1 13.71 1.67 25.13
N VAL A 2 13.40 0.52 24.54
CA VAL A 2 14.23 -0.05 23.46
C VAL A 2 13.87 0.75 22.22
N THR A 3 14.86 1.42 21.63
CA THR A 3 14.70 2.06 20.32
C THR A 3 15.33 1.14 19.27
N LEU A 4 14.88 1.23 18.03
CA LEU A 4 15.46 0.45 16.94
C LEU A 4 16.93 0.84 16.75
N SER A 5 17.82 -0.15 16.73
CA SER A 5 19.22 0.09 16.41
C SER A 5 19.39 0.48 14.93
N PRO A 6 20.53 1.07 14.55
CA PRO A 6 20.83 1.38 13.15
C PRO A 6 20.70 0.15 12.23
N ASP A 7 21.22 -1.01 12.66
CA ASP A 7 21.14 -2.26 11.91
C ASP A 7 19.67 -2.72 11.74
N GLN A 8 18.86 -2.61 12.79
CA GLN A 8 17.42 -2.93 12.72
C GLN A 8 16.65 -1.99 11.80
N LEU A 9 17.04 -0.71 11.73
CA LEU A 9 16.44 0.24 10.78
C LEU A 9 16.81 -0.11 9.33
N GLU A 10 18.03 -0.57 9.08
CA GLU A 10 18.46 -1.03 7.77
C GLU A 10 17.72 -2.32 7.35
N GLU A 11 17.58 -3.28 8.26
CA GLU A 11 16.78 -4.49 8.04
C GLU A 11 15.30 -4.14 7.76
N LEU A 12 14.71 -3.23 8.55
CA LEU A 12 13.36 -2.75 8.33
C LEU A 12 13.22 -2.07 6.97
N GLN A 13 14.22 -1.28 6.55
CA GLN A 13 14.23 -0.66 5.23
C GLN A 13 14.20 -1.70 4.10
N VAL A 14 15.01 -2.76 4.21
CA VAL A 14 15.04 -3.85 3.24
C VAL A 14 13.70 -4.57 3.21
N PHE A 15 13.16 -4.91 4.38
CA PHE A 15 11.85 -5.52 4.52
C PHE A 15 10.76 -4.69 3.82
N LEU A 16 10.68 -3.39 4.09
CA LEU A 16 9.67 -2.52 3.48
C LEU A 16 9.80 -2.45 1.96
N LYS A 17 11.02 -2.43 1.42
CA LYS A 17 11.23 -2.43 -0.04
C LYS A 17 10.69 -3.71 -0.67
N GLU A 18 11.00 -4.86 -0.10
CA GLU A 18 10.51 -6.14 -0.61
C GLU A 18 9.01 -6.30 -0.42
N TRP A 19 8.46 -5.86 0.72
CA TRP A 19 7.02 -5.91 0.97
C TRP A 19 6.23 -5.02 0.01
N LEU A 20 6.71 -3.80 -0.28
CA LEU A 20 6.11 -2.93 -1.29
C LEU A 20 6.16 -3.54 -2.69
N ARG A 21 7.28 -4.16 -3.05
CA ARG A 21 7.43 -4.86 -4.33
C ARG A 21 6.44 -6.01 -4.47
N HIS A 22 6.30 -6.86 -3.45
CA HIS A 22 5.39 -8.01 -3.47
C HIS A 22 3.92 -7.61 -3.47
N SER A 23 3.57 -6.51 -2.80
CA SER A 23 2.20 -5.99 -2.76
C SER A 23 1.83 -5.11 -3.97
N GLY A 24 2.75 -4.91 -4.93
CA GLY A 24 2.53 -4.03 -6.08
C GLY A 24 2.36 -2.56 -5.70
N ARG A 25 2.88 -2.14 -4.54
CA ARG A 25 2.71 -0.79 -3.98
C ARG A 25 3.97 0.05 -4.07
N THR A 26 3.81 1.35 -3.94
CA THR A 26 4.89 2.34 -3.99
C THR A 26 5.16 2.98 -2.63
N GLN A 27 6.30 3.66 -2.49
CA GLN A 27 6.57 4.50 -1.32
C GLN A 27 5.53 5.61 -1.13
N ALA A 28 4.91 6.09 -2.21
CA ALA A 28 3.84 7.07 -2.13
C ALA A 28 2.58 6.50 -1.48
N ASP A 29 2.30 5.21 -1.71
CA ASP A 29 1.18 4.50 -1.09
C ASP A 29 1.46 4.24 0.38
N LEU A 30 2.67 3.80 0.72
CA LEU A 30 3.09 3.66 2.11
C LEU A 30 3.03 5.00 2.86
N ARG A 31 3.49 6.10 2.24
CA ARG A 31 3.36 7.44 2.81
C ARG A 31 1.90 7.76 3.14
N ARG A 32 0.98 7.54 2.19
CA ARG A 32 -0.45 7.80 2.38
C ARG A 32 -1.01 6.96 3.53
N ALA A 33 -0.68 5.67 3.55
CA ALA A 33 -1.13 4.74 4.57
C ALA A 33 -0.58 5.08 5.97
N LEU A 34 0.69 5.50 6.07
CA LEU A 34 1.30 5.97 7.32
C LEU A 34 0.91 7.40 7.69
N ARG A 35 0.30 8.16 6.78
CA ARG A 35 0.09 9.62 6.90
C ARG A 35 1.38 10.40 7.11
N ALA A 36 2.48 9.91 6.53
CA ALA A 36 3.79 10.54 6.62
C ALA A 36 3.87 11.83 5.79
N GLU A 37 4.70 12.77 6.23
CA GLU A 37 4.90 14.06 5.55
C GLU A 37 5.64 13.94 4.21
N SER A 38 6.41 12.87 4.00
CA SER A 38 7.27 12.70 2.82
C SER A 38 7.31 11.24 2.34
N ILE A 39 7.47 11.05 1.03
CA ILE A 39 7.69 9.73 0.43
C ILE A 39 9.12 9.20 0.67
N ARG A 40 10.03 10.04 1.16
CA ARG A 40 11.44 9.65 1.37
C ARG A 40 11.53 8.56 2.42
N MET A 41 12.20 7.47 2.10
CA MET A 41 12.35 6.31 2.99
C MET A 41 12.80 6.65 4.42
N PRO A 42 13.76 7.57 4.66
CA PRO A 42 14.11 7.96 6.03
C PRO A 42 12.95 8.51 6.85
N VAL A 43 12.01 9.22 6.22
CA VAL A 43 10.81 9.75 6.89
C VAL A 43 9.82 8.62 7.19
N LEU A 44 9.64 7.68 6.27
CA LEU A 44 8.78 6.51 6.49
C LEU A 44 9.30 5.63 7.64
N LEU A 45 10.62 5.44 7.71
CA LEU A 45 11.28 4.73 8.81
C LEU A 45 11.15 5.46 10.14
N GLU A 46 11.27 6.79 10.14
CA GLU A 46 11.08 7.59 11.35
C GLU A 46 9.67 7.43 11.93
N GLU A 47 8.63 7.42 11.10
CA GLU A 47 7.26 7.19 11.55
C GLU A 47 7.08 5.80 12.20
N LEU A 48 7.70 4.76 11.62
CA LEU A 48 7.68 3.42 12.21
C LEU A 48 8.53 3.32 13.48
N ARG A 49 9.65 4.07 13.56
CA ARG A 49 10.47 4.16 14.77
C ARG A 49 9.71 4.84 15.91
N ARG A 50 9.00 5.95 15.63
CA ARG A 50 8.12 6.61 16.62
C ARG A 50 7.05 5.65 17.14
N LEU A 51 6.41 4.92 16.23
CA LEU A 51 5.43 3.91 16.59
C LEU A 51 6.04 2.78 17.45
N HIS A 52 7.26 2.36 17.12
CA HIS A 52 8.00 1.40 17.95
C HIS A 52 8.31 1.96 19.34
N ASP A 53 8.73 3.21 19.44
CA ASP A 53 9.06 3.82 20.73
C ASP A 53 7.81 3.96 21.63
N GLU A 54 6.63 4.15 21.04
CA GLU A 54 5.34 4.25 21.74
C GLU A 54 4.72 2.89 22.10
N GLN A 55 4.74 1.92 21.17
CA GLN A 55 3.93 0.69 21.23
C GLN A 55 4.77 -0.59 21.10
N GLY A 56 6.08 -0.46 20.99
CA GLY A 56 7.00 -1.55 20.73
C GLY A 56 6.85 -2.16 19.34
N LEU A 57 7.59 -3.25 19.11
CA LEU A 57 7.56 -3.99 17.85
C LEU A 57 6.17 -4.51 17.49
N ARG A 58 5.34 -4.83 18.49
CA ARG A 58 3.96 -5.26 18.27
C ARG A 58 3.13 -4.18 17.57
N GLY A 59 3.24 -2.91 17.99
CA GLY A 59 2.51 -1.82 17.35
C GLY A 59 2.92 -1.62 15.89
N VAL A 60 4.21 -1.75 15.58
CA VAL A 60 4.72 -1.71 14.20
C VAL A 60 4.11 -2.83 13.36
N ALA A 61 4.13 -4.07 13.86
CA ALA A 61 3.56 -5.22 13.16
C ALA A 61 2.05 -5.05 12.92
N GLU A 62 1.28 -4.68 13.95
CA GLU A 62 -0.16 -4.42 13.84
C GLU A 62 -0.47 -3.33 12.82
N ARG A 63 0.33 -2.26 12.80
CA ARG A 63 0.17 -1.18 11.82
C ARG A 63 0.41 -1.64 10.39
N LEU A 64 1.49 -2.39 10.15
CA LEU A 64 1.80 -2.90 8.82
C LEU A 64 0.75 -3.91 8.34
N CYS A 65 0.27 -4.80 9.21
CA CYS A 65 -0.83 -5.71 8.90
C CYS A 65 -2.14 -4.97 8.58
N ALA A 66 -2.46 -3.91 9.31
CA ALA A 66 -3.65 -3.09 9.03
C ALA A 66 -3.55 -2.38 7.67
N ILE A 67 -2.36 -1.91 7.31
CA ILE A 67 -2.11 -1.30 5.98
C ILE A 67 -2.26 -2.36 4.88
N GLU A 68 -1.71 -3.56 5.09
CA GLU A 68 -1.85 -4.66 4.13
C GLU A 68 -3.31 -5.04 3.90
N ALA A 69 -4.08 -5.21 4.97
CA ALA A 69 -5.51 -5.52 4.90
C ALA A 69 -6.29 -4.43 4.15
N LEU A 70 -5.95 -3.16 4.37
CA LEU A 70 -6.54 -2.04 3.63
C LEU A 70 -6.24 -2.17 2.13
N TRP A 71 -4.97 -2.41 1.75
CA TRP A 71 -4.59 -2.57 0.35
C TRP A 71 -5.22 -3.78 -0.32
N GLN A 72 -5.46 -4.87 0.40
CA GLN A 72 -6.16 -6.04 -0.12
C GLN A 72 -7.67 -5.82 -0.26
N SER A 73 -8.23 -4.89 0.53
CA SER A 73 -9.66 -4.52 0.46
C SER A 73 -9.96 -3.49 -0.63
N GLU A 74 -8.94 -2.79 -1.13
CA GLU A 74 -9.09 -1.93 -2.30
C GLU A 74 -9.37 -2.82 -3.51
N PRO A 75 -10.54 -2.69 -4.18
CA PRO A 75 -10.74 -3.39 -5.42
C PRO A 75 -9.62 -2.98 -6.36
N ASP A 76 -8.95 -3.97 -6.97
CA ASP A 76 -7.85 -3.75 -7.91
C ASP A 76 -8.41 -2.86 -9.02
N SER A 77 -8.23 -1.54 -8.88
CA SER A 77 -9.02 -0.57 -9.65
C SER A 77 -8.70 -0.70 -11.14
N LEU A 78 -7.53 -1.26 -11.46
CA LEU A 78 -7.14 -1.64 -12.81
C LEU A 78 -7.95 -2.83 -13.34
N THR A 79 -8.18 -3.89 -12.55
CA THR A 79 -9.06 -5.00 -12.97
C THR A 79 -10.53 -4.60 -13.00
N GLN A 80 -10.96 -3.72 -12.10
CA GLN A 80 -12.33 -3.21 -12.11
C GLN A 80 -12.57 -2.30 -13.33
N LEU A 81 -11.62 -1.43 -13.66
CA LEU A 81 -11.65 -0.63 -14.89
C LEU A 81 -11.63 -1.50 -16.16
N ASP A 82 -10.92 -2.63 -16.14
CA ASP A 82 -10.86 -3.57 -17.27
C ASP A 82 -12.21 -4.26 -17.50
N LEU A 83 -12.85 -4.74 -16.41
CA LEU A 83 -14.21 -5.30 -16.45
C LEU A 83 -15.26 -4.25 -16.84
N ASP A 84 -15.13 -3.02 -16.34
CA ASP A 84 -16.01 -1.90 -16.68
C ASP A 84 -15.85 -1.49 -18.16
N LEU A 85 -14.62 -1.52 -18.71
CA LEU A 85 -14.35 -1.26 -20.12
C LEU A 85 -14.99 -2.32 -21.02
N ASP A 86 -14.85 -3.60 -20.69
CA ASP A 86 -15.46 -4.69 -21.46
C ASP A 86 -16.99 -4.61 -21.44
N ALA A 87 -17.59 -4.27 -20.29
CA ALA A 87 -19.03 -4.05 -20.17
C ALA A 87 -19.50 -2.89 -21.07
N LEU A 88 -18.80 -1.74 -21.02
CA LEU A 88 -19.07 -0.57 -21.87
C LEU A 88 -18.92 -0.89 -23.38
N LEU A 89 -17.88 -1.63 -23.75
CA LEU A 89 -17.66 -2.03 -25.15
C LEU A 89 -18.75 -2.97 -25.66
N ASN A 90 -19.24 -3.88 -24.81
CA ASN A 90 -20.38 -4.74 -25.14
C ASN A 90 -21.66 -3.93 -25.34
N GLU A 91 -21.97 -2.99 -24.44
CA GLU A 91 -23.15 -2.13 -24.55
C GLU A 91 -23.13 -1.30 -25.86
N ILE A 92 -21.98 -0.71 -26.21
CA ILE A 92 -21.81 0.03 -27.47
C ILE A 92 -21.98 -0.88 -28.70
N ARG A 93 -21.54 -2.14 -28.61
CA ARG A 93 -21.68 -3.13 -29.70
C ARG A 93 -23.13 -3.54 -29.87
N GLU A 94 -23.84 -3.83 -28.78
CA GLU A 94 -25.24 -4.27 -28.79
C GLU A 94 -26.19 -3.15 -29.21
N GLY A 95 -25.98 -1.92 -28.73
CA GLY A 95 -26.79 -0.74 -29.12
C GLY A 95 -26.71 -0.39 -30.62
N ARG A 96 -25.67 -0.84 -31.32
CA ARG A 96 -25.55 -0.71 -32.79
C ARG A 96 -26.30 -1.81 -33.57
N GLN A 97 -26.64 -2.94 -32.95
CA GLN A 97 -27.32 -4.05 -33.64
C GLN A 97 -28.84 -3.96 -33.57
N THR A 98 -29.40 -3.17 -32.66
CA THR A 98 -30.86 -2.97 -32.50
C THR A 98 -31.44 -1.87 -33.38
N GLN A 99 -30.62 -1.22 -34.21
CA GLN A 99 -31.00 -0.11 -35.10
C GLN A 99 -30.64 -0.50 -36.55
N GLY A 100 -31.25 -1.57 -37.05
CA GLY A 100 -31.14 -2.08 -38.42
C GLY A 100 -32.42 -2.77 -38.85
#